data_AF-A0A9D7EE78-F1
#
_entry.id   AF-A0A9D7EE78-F1
#
_cell.length_a   1.000
_cell.length_b   1.000
_cell.length_c   1.000
_cell.angle_alpha   90.00
_cell.angle_beta   90.00
_cell.angle_gamma   90.00
#
_symmetry.space_group_name_H-M   'P 1'
#
loop_
_entity.id
_entity.type
_entity.pdbx_description
1 polymer ?
#
loop_
_entity_poly.entity_id
_entity_poly.type
_entity_poly.pdbx_seq_one_letter_code
_entity_poly.pdbx_strand_id
1 'polypeptide(L)'
;MSTDGDVTGHHGTLNNDDYWVVKLSPAGDLEWQKALGGSDDDVARSVDQTADGGFIVAGNSESLDGDVTGHHSTASNTDYWVVKLSSFGTIEWERSLGGTGNDNANCVQQTTDGGYIVAGESFSMNDGDVTGHHGSLGNYDFWVTKLSASGALEWQKCLGGNGGDLARSVDQTDDGGYVLTGQSNSSNGDVTGSTPGNFLDLWAVKISSTGALQSQKTWGALTLSRALPYNRRPMAGTSWRAEPPPTMWPSAATMALGIIG
;
A
#
# COMPACT_ATOMS: atom_id res chain seq x y z
N MET A 1 12.58 -18.93 11.66
CA MET A 1 12.85 -19.77 12.87
C MET A 1 11.66 -19.83 13.83
N SER A 2 11.33 -21.03 14.36
CA SER A 2 10.74 -21.27 15.71
C SER A 2 11.65 -22.26 16.39
N THR A 3 11.96 -22.04 17.67
CA THR A 3 12.88 -22.90 18.45
C THR A 3 12.17 -23.72 19.52
N ASP A 4 10.86 -23.52 19.66
CA ASP A 4 9.96 -24.23 20.57
C ASP A 4 9.04 -25.24 19.86
N GLY A 5 9.08 -25.30 18.52
CA GLY A 5 8.37 -26.29 17.71
C GLY A 5 7.02 -25.82 17.16
N ASP A 6 6.68 -24.54 17.36
CA ASP A 6 5.40 -23.96 16.97
C ASP A 6 5.33 -23.56 15.50
N VAL A 7 6.45 -23.28 14.81
CA VAL A 7 6.48 -23.01 13.36
C VAL A 7 7.03 -24.22 12.60
N THR A 8 6.29 -24.67 11.59
CA THR A 8 6.67 -25.79 10.73
C THR A 8 6.79 -25.37 9.27
N GLY A 9 7.73 -25.97 8.52
CA GLY A 9 7.82 -25.82 7.06
C GLY A 9 8.70 -24.66 6.57
N HIS A 10 9.64 -24.18 7.39
CA HIS A 10 10.60 -23.14 7.00
C HIS A 10 11.51 -23.61 5.85
N HIS A 11 11.74 -22.76 4.86
CA HIS A 11 12.44 -23.08 3.62
C HIS A 11 13.93 -22.67 3.60
N GLY A 12 14.35 -21.71 4.45
CA GLY A 12 15.70 -21.14 4.47
C GLY A 12 16.72 -21.78 5.43
N THR A 13 17.90 -21.17 5.53
CA THR A 13 18.92 -21.54 6.55
C THR A 13 18.69 -20.80 7.88
N LEU A 14 19.53 -21.04 8.90
CA LEU A 14 19.30 -20.59 10.29
C LEU A 14 19.08 -19.07 10.49
N ASN A 15 19.34 -18.23 9.48
CA ASN A 15 19.25 -16.77 9.57
C ASN A 15 18.27 -16.12 8.60
N ASN A 16 17.47 -16.91 7.86
CA ASN A 16 16.52 -16.36 6.89
C ASN A 16 15.08 -16.39 7.40
N ASP A 17 14.29 -15.39 7.02
CA ASP A 17 12.88 -15.26 7.38
C ASP A 17 11.96 -15.77 6.25
N ASP A 18 10.83 -16.37 6.62
CA ASP A 18 9.76 -16.77 5.70
C ASP A 18 8.49 -15.97 6.03
N TYR A 19 7.54 -15.89 5.10
CA TYR A 19 6.18 -15.49 5.44
C TYR A 19 5.61 -16.53 6.39
N TRP A 20 5.21 -16.11 7.59
CA TRP A 20 4.44 -16.95 8.50
C TRP A 20 3.00 -16.47 8.58
N VAL A 21 2.10 -17.23 7.94
CA VAL A 21 0.68 -16.94 7.89
C VAL A 21 -0.05 -17.87 8.85
N VAL A 22 -0.83 -17.29 9.75
CA VAL A 22 -1.55 -18.02 10.80
C VAL A 22 -3.03 -17.68 10.74
N LYS A 23 -3.88 -18.71 10.76
CA LYS A 23 -5.32 -18.56 10.93
C LYS A 23 -5.74 -19.07 12.30
N LEU A 24 -6.49 -18.24 13.01
CA LEU A 24 -7.02 -18.54 14.33
C LEU A 24 -8.55 -18.60 14.30
N SER A 25 -9.12 -19.40 15.20
CA SER A 25 -10.55 -19.40 15.49
C SER A 25 -10.94 -18.10 16.21
N PRO A 26 -12.23 -17.75 16.30
CA PRO A 26 -12.68 -16.61 17.12
C PRO A 26 -12.31 -16.71 18.60
N ALA A 27 -11.99 -17.91 19.10
CA ALA A 27 -11.51 -18.14 20.46
C ALA A 27 -9.99 -17.97 20.61
N GLY A 28 -9.26 -17.80 19.50
CA GLY A 28 -7.81 -17.70 19.44
C GLY A 28 -7.08 -19.04 19.23
N ASP A 29 -7.82 -20.13 18.98
CA ASP A 29 -7.20 -21.44 18.74
C ASP A 29 -6.59 -21.50 17.33
N LEU A 30 -5.41 -22.11 17.19
CA LEU A 30 -4.78 -22.32 15.89
C LEU A 30 -5.64 -23.24 15.00
N GLU A 31 -6.14 -22.71 13.88
CA GLU A 31 -6.81 -23.51 12.85
C GLU A 31 -5.81 -24.09 11.86
N TRP A 32 -4.92 -23.25 11.33
CA TRP A 32 -3.81 -23.66 10.49
C TRP A 32 -2.71 -22.59 10.47
N GLN A 33 -1.51 -23.01 10.04
CA GLN A 33 -0.38 -22.13 9.78
C GLN A 33 0.38 -22.56 8.53
N LYS A 34 1.09 -21.61 7.91
CA LYS A 34 1.94 -21.82 6.73
C LYS A 34 3.20 -20.98 6.85
N ALA A 35 4.35 -21.61 6.61
CA ALA A 35 5.57 -20.91 6.21
C ALA A 35 5.60 -20.91 4.68
N LEU A 36 5.77 -19.75 4.06
CA LEU A 36 5.82 -19.56 2.62
C LEU A 36 7.08 -18.75 2.30
N GLY A 37 7.82 -19.15 1.26
CA GLY A 37 9.06 -18.48 0.90
C GLY A 37 10.03 -19.40 0.20
N GLY A 38 11.30 -19.05 0.24
CA GLY A 38 12.40 -19.79 -0.35
C GLY A 38 13.63 -19.84 0.55
N SER A 39 14.80 -19.87 -0.07
CA SER A 39 16.06 -20.03 0.65
C SER A 39 16.58 -18.74 1.31
N ASP A 40 16.12 -17.57 0.86
CA ASP A 40 16.52 -16.24 1.32
C ASP A 40 15.38 -15.52 2.09
N ASP A 41 15.50 -14.22 2.36
CA ASP A 41 14.56 -13.50 3.25
C ASP A 41 13.23 -13.16 2.56
N ASP A 42 12.14 -13.60 3.18
CA ASP A 42 10.77 -13.33 2.77
C ASP A 42 9.99 -12.68 3.93
N VAL A 43 9.62 -11.41 3.75
CA VAL A 43 8.97 -10.59 4.79
C VAL A 43 7.54 -10.24 4.42
N ALA A 44 6.57 -10.84 5.11
CA ALA A 44 5.15 -10.48 4.98
C ALA A 44 4.84 -9.16 5.70
N ARG A 45 4.07 -8.26 5.07
CA ARG A 45 3.70 -6.96 5.67
C ARG A 45 2.20 -6.73 5.80
N SER A 46 1.39 -7.32 4.92
CA SER A 46 -0.05 -7.12 4.91
C SER A 46 -0.78 -8.41 4.55
N VAL A 47 -1.94 -8.61 5.17
CA VAL A 47 -2.86 -9.72 4.86
C VAL A 47 -4.29 -9.20 4.88
N ASP A 48 -5.11 -9.67 3.94
CA ASP A 48 -6.54 -9.39 3.88
C ASP A 48 -7.33 -10.67 3.59
N GLN A 49 -8.52 -10.79 4.18
CA GLN A 49 -9.40 -11.93 3.90
C GLN A 49 -10.21 -11.64 2.65
N THR A 50 -10.22 -12.57 1.70
CA THR A 50 -10.90 -12.40 0.42
C THR A 50 -12.35 -12.89 0.47
N ALA A 51 -13.21 -12.38 -0.41
CA ALA A 51 -14.66 -12.64 -0.44
C ALA A 51 -15.03 -14.11 -0.67
N ASP A 52 -14.12 -14.90 -1.26
CA ASP A 52 -14.22 -16.36 -1.41
C ASP A 52 -13.87 -17.13 -0.13
N GLY A 53 -13.53 -16.43 0.95
CA GLY A 53 -13.10 -16.99 2.23
C GLY A 53 -11.61 -17.34 2.29
N GLY A 54 -10.86 -17.09 1.21
CA GLY A 54 -9.40 -17.19 1.16
C GLY A 54 -8.70 -15.95 1.75
N PHE A 55 -7.43 -15.78 1.41
CA PHE A 55 -6.60 -14.70 1.93
C PHE A 55 -5.63 -14.19 0.87
N ILE A 56 -5.36 -12.90 0.83
CA ILE A 56 -4.29 -12.30 0.04
C ILE A 56 -3.22 -11.78 1.00
N VAL A 57 -1.96 -12.13 0.76
CA VAL A 57 -0.81 -11.69 1.56
C VAL A 57 0.16 -10.96 0.65
N ALA A 58 0.74 -9.87 1.13
CA ALA A 58 1.77 -9.14 0.40
C ALA A 58 2.90 -8.68 1.31
N GLY A 59 4.09 -8.60 0.73
CA GLY A 59 5.30 -8.10 1.36
C GLY A 59 6.42 -8.12 0.33
N ASN A 60 7.62 -8.52 0.73
CA ASN A 60 8.74 -8.68 -0.19
C ASN A 60 9.44 -10.04 -0.08
N SER A 61 10.17 -10.40 -1.12
CA SER A 61 10.96 -11.64 -1.20
C SER A 61 12.33 -11.35 -1.79
N GLU A 62 13.39 -11.90 -1.21
CA GLU A 62 14.74 -12.00 -1.81
C GLU A 62 14.97 -13.37 -2.47
N SER A 63 14.02 -14.30 -2.32
CA SER A 63 14.15 -15.69 -2.72
C SER A 63 13.97 -15.91 -4.22
N LEU A 64 14.74 -16.87 -4.76
CA LEU A 64 14.69 -17.30 -6.17
C LEU A 64 14.11 -18.73 -6.35
N ASP A 65 13.66 -19.33 -5.26
CA ASP A 65 13.25 -20.72 -5.17
C ASP A 65 12.15 -20.94 -4.13
N GLY A 66 11.87 -22.21 -3.82
CA GLY A 66 10.77 -22.59 -2.92
C GLY A 66 9.41 -22.31 -3.56
N ASP A 67 8.58 -21.55 -2.84
CA ASP A 67 7.27 -21.10 -3.32
C ASP A 67 7.37 -19.88 -4.25
N VAL A 68 8.49 -19.16 -4.23
CA VAL A 68 8.66 -17.89 -4.95
C VAL A 68 9.03 -18.15 -6.41
N THR A 69 8.32 -17.52 -7.35
CA THR A 69 8.66 -17.59 -8.77
C THR A 69 8.63 -16.23 -9.46
N GLY A 70 9.45 -16.08 -10.50
CA GLY A 70 9.45 -14.88 -11.34
C GLY A 70 10.13 -13.64 -10.73
N HIS A 71 10.98 -13.82 -9.71
CA HIS A 71 11.79 -12.74 -9.14
C HIS A 71 12.72 -12.11 -10.21
N HIS A 72 12.81 -10.77 -10.22
CA HIS A 72 13.44 -10.00 -11.30
C HIS A 72 14.93 -9.74 -11.08
N SER A 73 15.43 -9.89 -9.85
CA SER A 73 16.84 -9.67 -9.51
C SER A 73 17.57 -10.97 -9.20
N THR A 74 18.88 -11.00 -9.43
CA THR A 74 19.78 -12.09 -8.99
C THR A 74 20.72 -11.64 -7.86
N ALA A 75 20.56 -10.43 -7.37
CA ALA A 75 21.24 -9.90 -6.18
C ALA A 75 20.27 -9.98 -4.99
N SER A 76 20.78 -9.80 -3.76
CA SER A 76 20.01 -9.67 -2.49
C SER A 76 19.11 -8.43 -2.46
N ASN A 77 18.34 -8.26 -3.53
CA ASN A 77 17.32 -7.26 -3.68
C ASN A 77 15.97 -7.94 -3.57
N THR A 78 14.97 -7.13 -3.34
CA THR A 78 13.62 -7.57 -3.04
C THR A 78 12.66 -7.24 -4.18
N ASP A 79 11.76 -8.15 -4.53
CA ASP A 79 10.55 -7.83 -5.27
C ASP A 79 9.34 -7.80 -4.33
N TYR A 80 8.24 -7.17 -4.76
CA TYR A 80 6.94 -7.43 -4.14
C TYR A 80 6.66 -8.91 -4.29
N TRP A 81 6.28 -9.58 -3.21
CA TRP A 81 5.75 -10.93 -3.29
C TRP A 81 4.32 -10.96 -2.79
N VAL A 82 3.40 -11.36 -3.67
CA VAL A 82 1.96 -11.34 -3.44
C VAL A 82 1.42 -12.76 -3.59
N VAL A 83 0.80 -13.28 -2.54
CA VAL A 83 0.36 -14.67 -2.47
C VAL A 83 -1.13 -14.75 -2.17
N LYS A 84 -1.90 -15.35 -3.08
CA LYS A 84 -3.31 -15.70 -2.85
C LYS A 84 -3.39 -17.11 -2.30
N LEU A 85 -4.05 -17.23 -1.15
CA LEU A 85 -4.33 -18.46 -0.45
C LEU A 85 -5.82 -18.79 -0.53
N SER A 86 -6.11 -20.09 -0.57
CA SER A 86 -7.44 -20.63 -0.31
C SER A 86 -7.81 -20.50 1.18
N SER A 87 -9.06 -20.79 1.53
CA SER A 87 -9.53 -20.79 2.93
C SER A 87 -8.81 -21.81 3.84
N PHE A 88 -8.13 -22.79 3.24
CA PHE A 88 -7.32 -23.81 3.90
C PHE A 88 -5.81 -23.50 3.88
N GLY A 89 -5.42 -22.32 3.40
CA GLY A 89 -4.01 -21.90 3.33
C GLY A 89 -3.21 -22.57 2.21
N THR A 90 -3.86 -23.11 1.17
CA THR A 90 -3.16 -23.60 -0.03
C THR A 90 -2.91 -22.43 -0.98
N ILE A 91 -1.70 -22.30 -1.53
CA ILE A 91 -1.41 -21.31 -2.57
C ILE A 91 -2.28 -21.60 -3.80
N GLU A 92 -3.07 -20.61 -4.19
CA GLU A 92 -3.84 -20.62 -5.44
C GLU A 92 -3.02 -19.99 -6.57
N TRP A 93 -2.32 -18.90 -6.27
CA TRP A 93 -1.31 -18.30 -7.12
C TRP A 93 -0.39 -17.39 -6.28
N GLU A 94 0.80 -17.13 -6.80
CA GLU A 94 1.76 -16.16 -6.28
C GLU A 94 2.34 -15.31 -7.40
N ARG A 95 2.85 -14.12 -7.08
CA ARG A 95 3.51 -13.22 -8.03
C ARG A 95 4.67 -12.49 -7.35
N SER A 96 5.83 -12.56 -7.97
CA SER A 96 6.88 -11.56 -7.82
C SER A 96 6.64 -10.40 -8.80
N LEU A 97 6.63 -9.17 -8.30
CA LEU A 97 6.48 -7.95 -9.11
C LEU A 97 7.59 -6.98 -8.73
N GLY A 98 8.32 -6.47 -9.72
CA GLY A 98 9.42 -5.55 -9.44
C GLY A 98 10.35 -5.33 -10.63
N GLY A 99 11.60 -5.01 -10.33
CA GLY A 99 12.68 -4.78 -11.28
C GLY A 99 14.02 -5.21 -10.69
N THR A 100 15.12 -4.58 -11.11
CA THR A 100 16.44 -4.95 -10.57
C THR A 100 16.77 -4.26 -9.24
N GLY A 101 15.94 -3.32 -8.77
CA GLY A 101 16.09 -2.62 -7.49
C GLY A 101 15.35 -3.34 -6.34
N ASN A 102 15.27 -2.67 -5.19
CA ASN A 102 14.43 -3.12 -4.08
C ASN A 102 13.00 -2.60 -4.23
N ASP A 103 12.05 -3.50 -4.25
CA ASP A 103 10.64 -3.22 -4.35
C ASP A 103 9.95 -3.87 -3.14
N ASN A 104 9.41 -3.02 -2.25
CA ASN A 104 8.83 -3.44 -0.98
C ASN A 104 7.32 -3.17 -0.92
N ALA A 105 6.49 -4.21 -0.87
CA ALA A 105 5.07 -4.05 -0.64
C ALA A 105 4.79 -3.82 0.85
N ASN A 106 3.88 -2.89 1.14
CA ASN A 106 3.48 -2.54 2.52
C ASN A 106 2.01 -2.82 2.81
N CYS A 107 1.15 -2.78 1.79
CA CYS A 107 -0.29 -2.96 1.96
C CYS A 107 -0.90 -3.68 0.75
N VAL A 108 -1.85 -4.58 1.01
CA VAL A 108 -2.68 -5.23 -0.01
C VAL A 108 -4.13 -5.28 0.44
N GLN A 109 -5.05 -5.11 -0.51
CA GLN A 109 -6.49 -5.21 -0.28
C GLN A 109 -7.18 -5.84 -1.49
N GLN A 110 -8.22 -6.65 -1.25
CA GLN A 110 -9.09 -7.09 -2.35
C GLN A 110 -10.01 -5.95 -2.81
N THR A 111 -10.09 -5.74 -4.12
CA THR A 111 -10.93 -4.71 -4.73
C THR A 111 -12.33 -5.24 -5.06
N THR A 112 -13.30 -4.34 -5.16
CA THR A 112 -14.74 -4.65 -5.41
C THR A 112 -15.01 -5.35 -6.74
N ASP A 113 -14.09 -5.26 -7.70
CA ASP A 113 -14.12 -6.00 -8.97
C ASP A 113 -13.55 -7.43 -8.86
N GLY A 114 -13.13 -7.85 -7.66
CA GLY A 114 -12.54 -9.15 -7.36
C GLY A 114 -11.03 -9.22 -7.58
N GLY A 115 -10.40 -8.15 -8.07
CA GLY A 115 -8.95 -8.00 -8.17
C GLY A 115 -8.30 -7.59 -6.85
N TYR A 116 -7.08 -7.06 -6.94
CA TYR A 116 -6.29 -6.67 -5.75
C TYR A 116 -5.51 -5.39 -6.02
N ILE A 117 -5.46 -4.51 -5.04
CA ILE A 117 -4.60 -3.33 -5.06
C ILE A 117 -3.46 -3.54 -4.07
N VAL A 118 -2.22 -3.29 -4.50
CA VAL A 118 -1.02 -3.41 -3.67
C VAL A 118 -0.30 -2.06 -3.70
N ALA A 119 0.19 -1.60 -2.56
CA ALA A 119 0.96 -0.38 -2.45
C ALA A 119 2.20 -0.57 -1.57
N GLY A 120 3.26 0.14 -1.95
CA GLY A 120 4.52 0.20 -1.22
C GLY A 120 5.49 1.14 -1.93
N GLU A 121 6.74 0.72 -2.06
CA GLU A 121 7.77 1.52 -2.72
C GLU A 121 8.60 0.70 -3.70
N SER A 122 9.18 1.39 -4.68
CA SER A 122 10.09 0.80 -5.67
C SER A 122 11.36 1.63 -5.78
N PHE A 123 12.51 0.96 -5.74
CA PHE A 123 13.84 1.51 -6.08
C PHE A 123 14.26 1.12 -7.51
N SER A 124 13.49 0.28 -8.18
CA SER A 124 13.73 -0.15 -9.56
C SER A 124 13.61 1.00 -10.56
N MET A 125 14.57 1.07 -11.48
CA MET A 125 14.82 2.25 -12.33
C MET A 125 14.23 2.06 -13.73
N ASN A 126 12.91 1.88 -13.80
CA ASN A 126 12.14 1.67 -15.03
C ASN A 126 12.49 0.37 -15.77
N ASP A 127 12.56 -0.73 -15.04
CA ASP A 127 12.85 -2.08 -15.51
C ASP A 127 11.93 -3.12 -14.85
N GLY A 128 11.88 -4.32 -15.44
CA GLY A 128 10.90 -5.34 -15.06
C GLY A 128 9.46 -4.85 -15.29
N ASP A 129 8.65 -4.90 -14.24
CA ASP A 129 7.29 -4.38 -14.20
C ASP A 129 7.23 -2.87 -13.92
N VAL A 130 8.30 -2.31 -13.36
CA VAL A 130 8.36 -0.92 -12.90
C VAL A 130 8.58 0.04 -14.07
N THR A 131 7.77 1.09 -14.14
CA THR A 131 7.80 2.13 -15.19
C THR A 131 7.25 3.43 -14.63
N GLY A 132 7.81 4.56 -15.07
CA GLY A 132 7.45 5.89 -14.59
C GLY A 132 8.15 6.34 -13.31
N HIS A 133 9.24 5.67 -12.88
CA HIS A 133 10.00 6.07 -11.69
C HIS A 133 10.61 7.47 -11.85
N HIS A 134 10.36 8.36 -10.89
CA HIS A 134 10.74 9.78 -10.90
C HIS A 134 12.12 10.04 -10.30
N GLY A 135 12.55 9.22 -9.34
CA GLY A 135 13.81 9.40 -8.64
C GLY A 135 15.06 9.32 -9.53
N SER A 136 16.09 10.09 -9.18
CA SER A 136 17.49 9.81 -9.53
C SER A 136 18.03 8.68 -8.65
N LEU A 137 19.03 7.92 -9.13
CA LEU A 137 19.68 6.81 -8.40
C LEU A 137 19.77 7.09 -6.89
N GLY A 138 19.17 6.23 -6.05
CA GLY A 138 19.26 6.36 -4.59
C GLY A 138 17.95 6.60 -3.84
N ASN A 139 16.81 6.74 -4.52
CA ASN A 139 15.52 7.01 -3.86
C ASN A 139 14.40 6.10 -4.35
N TYR A 140 13.37 6.00 -3.52
CA TYR A 140 12.16 5.22 -3.77
C TYR A 140 11.03 6.10 -4.27
N ASP A 141 10.21 5.61 -5.20
CA ASP A 141 8.89 6.17 -5.50
C ASP A 141 7.80 5.36 -4.77
N PHE A 142 6.62 5.96 -4.49
CA PHE A 142 5.44 5.14 -4.22
C PHE A 142 5.24 4.24 -5.43
N TRP A 143 5.04 2.96 -5.20
CA TRP A 143 4.68 2.04 -6.27
C TRP A 143 3.37 1.35 -5.94
N VAL A 144 2.45 1.38 -6.90
CA VAL A 144 1.08 0.91 -6.74
C VAL A 144 0.78 0.00 -7.90
N THR A 145 0.33 -1.21 -7.61
CA THR A 145 -0.02 -2.21 -8.62
C THR A 145 -1.46 -2.65 -8.45
N LYS A 146 -2.19 -2.73 -9.56
CA LYS A 146 -3.51 -3.35 -9.63
C LYS A 146 -3.38 -4.69 -10.31
N LEU A 147 -3.86 -5.72 -9.63
CA LEU A 147 -3.92 -7.08 -10.10
C LEU A 147 -5.37 -7.49 -10.40
N SER A 148 -5.52 -8.37 -11.37
CA SER A 148 -6.77 -9.08 -11.63
C SER A 148 -7.03 -10.14 -10.56
N ALA A 149 -8.22 -10.74 -10.57
CA ALA A 149 -8.56 -11.84 -9.66
C ALA A 149 -7.61 -13.06 -9.77
N SER A 150 -6.97 -13.25 -10.94
CA SER A 150 -5.99 -14.31 -11.19
C SER A 150 -4.53 -13.88 -10.95
N GLY A 151 -4.33 -12.72 -10.31
CA GLY A 151 -3.00 -12.16 -10.05
C GLY A 151 -2.28 -11.66 -11.32
N ALA A 152 -2.98 -11.36 -12.42
CA ALA A 152 -2.33 -10.75 -13.58
C ALA A 152 -2.20 -9.24 -13.35
N LEU A 153 -1.05 -8.65 -13.65
CA LEU A 153 -0.85 -7.21 -13.55
C LEU A 153 -1.73 -6.48 -14.58
N GLU A 154 -2.67 -5.67 -14.10
CA GLU A 154 -3.57 -4.86 -14.95
C GLU A 154 -2.97 -3.50 -15.25
N TRP A 155 -2.44 -2.85 -14.21
CA TRP A 155 -1.67 -1.61 -14.33
C TRP A 155 -0.77 -1.42 -13.11
N GLN A 156 0.25 -0.58 -13.28
CA GLN A 156 1.04 -0.04 -12.18
C GLN A 156 1.23 1.47 -12.33
N LYS A 157 1.58 2.13 -11.22
CA LYS A 157 1.95 3.55 -11.15
C LYS A 157 3.10 3.75 -10.17
N CYS A 158 4.16 4.41 -10.63
CA CYS A 158 5.08 5.15 -9.77
C CYS A 158 4.51 6.54 -9.50
N LEU A 159 4.51 6.98 -8.24
CA LEU A 159 4.12 8.32 -7.83
C LEU A 159 5.20 8.89 -6.90
N GLY A 160 5.71 10.07 -7.20
CA GLY A 160 6.80 10.61 -6.41
C GLY A 160 7.53 11.78 -7.05
N GLY A 161 8.79 11.96 -6.63
CA GLY A 161 9.68 12.97 -7.16
C GLY A 161 11.14 12.54 -7.05
N ASN A 162 12.05 13.50 -6.88
CA ASN A 162 13.48 13.20 -6.79
C ASN A 162 13.91 12.65 -5.41
N GLY A 163 13.06 12.78 -4.39
CA GLY A 163 13.28 12.30 -3.04
C GLY A 163 12.72 10.90 -2.83
N GLY A 164 12.73 10.44 -1.58
CA GLY A 164 12.12 9.17 -1.18
C GLY A 164 10.64 9.35 -0.86
N ASP A 165 9.82 8.54 -1.51
CA ASP A 165 8.39 8.45 -1.40
C ASP A 165 8.03 7.00 -0.99
N LEU A 166 7.49 6.83 0.22
CA LEU A 166 7.19 5.52 0.82
C LEU A 166 5.69 5.34 1.05
N ALA A 167 5.01 4.54 0.24
CA ALA A 167 3.57 4.28 0.43
C ALA A 167 3.39 3.25 1.55
N ARG A 168 2.48 3.53 2.49
CA ARG A 168 2.28 2.67 3.66
C ARG A 168 0.93 1.98 3.69
N SER A 169 -0.07 2.57 3.05
CA SER A 169 -1.44 2.05 3.04
C SER A 169 -2.15 2.47 1.76
N VAL A 170 -3.05 1.62 1.30
CA VAL A 170 -3.98 1.87 0.20
C VAL A 170 -5.37 1.36 0.58
N ASP A 171 -6.40 2.10 0.22
CA ASP A 171 -7.80 1.70 0.37
C ASP A 171 -8.61 2.07 -0.88
N GLN A 172 -9.48 1.17 -1.32
CA GLN A 172 -10.45 1.48 -2.38
C GLN A 172 -11.55 2.41 -1.86
N THR A 173 -11.90 3.43 -2.66
CA THR A 173 -13.00 4.36 -2.37
C THR A 173 -14.30 3.95 -3.08
N ASP A 174 -15.44 4.40 -2.56
CA ASP A 174 -16.77 4.10 -3.11
C ASP A 174 -16.96 4.50 -4.59
N ASP A 175 -16.18 5.47 -5.07
CA ASP A 175 -16.16 5.88 -6.48
C ASP A 175 -15.33 4.94 -7.40
N GLY A 176 -14.80 3.84 -6.84
CA GLY A 176 -13.98 2.85 -7.52
C GLY A 176 -12.50 3.22 -7.66
N GLY A 177 -12.07 4.41 -7.23
CA GLY A 177 -10.66 4.77 -7.16
C GLY A 177 -9.99 4.33 -5.87
N TYR A 178 -8.82 4.90 -5.56
CA TYR A 178 -8.01 4.49 -4.41
C TYR A 178 -7.40 5.69 -3.69
N VAL A 179 -7.34 5.62 -2.36
CA VAL A 179 -6.57 6.55 -1.53
C VAL A 179 -5.33 5.84 -1.04
N LEU A 180 -4.18 6.51 -1.17
CA LEU A 180 -2.90 6.08 -0.63
C LEU A 180 -2.44 7.06 0.43
N THR A 181 -1.75 6.54 1.43
CA THR A 181 -1.07 7.37 2.43
C THR A 181 0.35 6.87 2.66
N GLY A 182 1.25 7.80 2.93
CA GLY A 182 2.65 7.48 3.13
C GLY A 182 3.47 8.72 3.44
N GLN A 183 4.77 8.64 3.19
CA GLN A 183 5.73 9.68 3.52
C GLN A 183 6.47 10.12 2.27
N SER A 184 6.74 11.42 2.15
CA SER A 184 7.49 12.00 1.05
C SER A 184 8.45 13.07 1.55
N ASN A 185 9.69 13.07 1.06
CA ASN A 185 10.57 14.24 1.13
C ASN A 185 10.84 14.86 -0.25
N SER A 186 10.10 14.42 -1.27
CA SER A 186 10.14 14.96 -2.63
C SER A 186 9.51 16.34 -2.68
N SER A 187 10.07 17.27 -3.44
CA SER A 187 9.53 18.63 -3.65
C SER A 187 9.21 18.93 -5.12
N ASN A 188 9.08 17.88 -5.94
CA ASN A 188 8.87 17.92 -7.38
C ASN A 188 8.20 16.61 -7.85
N GLY A 189 8.10 16.42 -9.17
CA GLY A 189 7.44 15.27 -9.77
C GLY A 189 5.93 15.38 -9.61
N ASP A 190 5.29 14.31 -9.16
CA ASP A 190 3.89 14.31 -8.75
C ASP A 190 3.69 15.09 -7.44
N VAL A 191 4.66 15.11 -6.53
CA VAL A 191 4.48 15.67 -5.18
C VAL A 191 4.36 17.19 -5.22
N THR A 192 3.29 17.72 -4.59
CA THR A 192 3.08 19.16 -4.43
C THR A 192 2.88 19.58 -2.97
N GLY A 193 3.34 20.79 -2.63
CA GLY A 193 3.13 21.40 -1.31
C GLY A 193 4.04 20.90 -0.18
N SER A 194 4.95 19.97 -0.47
CA SER A 194 5.98 19.50 0.45
C SER A 194 7.09 20.53 0.64
N THR A 195 7.77 20.46 1.79
CA THR A 195 8.92 21.32 2.07
C THR A 195 10.22 20.73 1.52
N PRO A 196 11.04 21.50 0.79
CA PRO A 196 12.36 21.01 0.36
C PRO A 196 13.25 20.74 1.58
N GLY A 197 13.73 19.50 1.74
CA GLY A 197 14.67 19.15 2.81
C GLY A 197 14.64 17.67 3.20
N ASN A 198 15.40 17.32 4.26
CA ASN A 198 15.56 15.94 4.73
C ASN A 198 14.41 15.44 5.63
N PHE A 199 13.29 16.15 5.70
CA PHE A 199 12.17 15.79 6.58
C PHE A 199 11.07 15.14 5.75
N LEU A 200 10.56 14.01 6.24
CA LEU A 200 9.43 13.32 5.63
C LEU A 200 8.13 14.05 6.02
N ASP A 201 7.42 14.54 5.01
CA ASP A 201 6.05 15.02 5.12
C ASP A 201 5.08 13.83 4.94
N LEU A 202 3.96 13.83 5.64
CA LEU A 202 2.83 12.93 5.33
C LEU A 202 2.29 13.31 3.95
N TRP A 203 2.14 12.33 3.06
CA TRP A 203 1.55 12.50 1.75
C TRP A 203 0.33 11.59 1.60
N ALA A 204 -0.82 12.18 1.26
CA ALA A 204 -2.02 11.44 0.89
C ALA A 204 -2.34 11.70 -0.58
N VAL A 205 -2.68 10.65 -1.31
CA VAL A 205 -2.92 10.67 -2.76
C VAL A 205 -4.23 9.96 -3.07
N LYS A 206 -5.09 10.58 -3.88
CA LYS A 206 -6.25 9.95 -4.49
C LYS A 206 -5.95 9.67 -5.96
N ILE A 207 -6.09 8.43 -6.37
CA ILE A 207 -6.03 8.00 -7.77
C ILE A 207 -7.38 7.44 -8.24
N SER A 208 -7.61 7.46 -9.55
CA SER A 208 -8.78 6.84 -10.19
C SER A 208 -8.67 5.30 -10.20
N SER A 209 -9.72 4.61 -10.65
CA SER A 209 -9.72 3.17 -10.87
C SER A 209 -8.66 2.68 -11.87
N THR A 210 -8.17 3.58 -12.72
CA THR A 210 -7.11 3.35 -13.72
C THR A 210 -5.73 3.86 -13.29
N GLY A 211 -5.61 4.31 -12.04
CA GLY A 211 -4.37 4.82 -11.46
C GLY A 211 -4.01 6.25 -11.86
N ALA A 212 -4.92 7.03 -12.46
CA ALA A 212 -4.66 8.43 -12.75
C ALA A 212 -4.78 9.28 -11.48
N LEU A 213 -3.79 10.14 -11.21
CA LEU A 213 -3.80 11.09 -10.10
C LEU A 213 -5.03 12.02 -10.18
N GLN A 214 -5.84 12.06 -9.13
CA GLN A 214 -7.05 12.91 -9.03
C GLN A 214 -6.85 14.07 -8.05
N SER A 215 -6.28 13.80 -6.89
CA SER A 215 -5.94 14.83 -5.91
C SER A 215 -4.85 14.34 -4.97
N GLN A 216 -4.21 15.25 -4.26
CA GLN A 216 -3.19 14.93 -3.27
C GLN A 216 -3.12 16.02 -2.21
N LYS A 217 -2.51 15.71 -1.08
CA LYS A 217 -2.19 16.68 -0.05
C LYS A 217 -1.02 16.23 0.80
N THR A 218 -0.21 17.19 1.21
CA THR A 218 0.93 16.99 2.10
C THR A 218 0.71 17.70 3.44
N TRP A 219 1.21 17.09 4.53
CA TRP A 219 1.22 17.65 5.88
C TRP A 219 2.55 17.37 6.56
N GLY A 220 3.18 18.37 7.13
CA GLY A 220 4.52 18.22 7.73
C GLY A 220 5.34 19.50 7.68
N ALA A 221 4.87 20.49 6.92
CA ALA A 221 5.34 21.85 7.07
C ALA A 221 5.00 22.41 8.47
N LEU A 222 6.02 22.48 9.33
CA LEU A 222 6.33 23.75 9.98
C LEU A 222 6.54 24.77 8.86
N THR A 223 5.45 25.25 8.27
CA THR A 223 5.46 26.64 7.89
C THR A 223 5.74 27.36 9.20
N LEU A 224 6.79 28.18 9.22
CA LEU A 224 6.73 29.45 9.92
C LEU A 224 5.51 30.20 9.38
N SER A 225 4.31 29.68 9.68
CA SER A 225 3.06 30.34 9.40
C SER A 225 3.07 31.50 10.38
N ARG A 226 3.34 32.68 9.81
CA ARG A 226 3.06 33.95 10.46
C ARG A 226 3.96 34.16 11.67
N ALA A 227 5.17 34.67 11.44
CA ALA A 227 5.67 35.70 12.32
C ALA A 227 4.62 36.81 12.32
N LEU A 228 3.64 36.74 13.23
CA LEU A 228 2.94 37.92 13.68
C LEU A 228 4.05 38.87 14.10
N PRO A 229 4.20 40.07 13.49
CA PRO A 229 5.08 41.05 14.09
C PRO A 229 4.58 41.21 15.52
N TYR A 230 5.44 40.86 16.48
CA TYR A 230 5.22 41.14 17.88
C TYR A 230 5.25 42.66 18.03
N ASN A 231 4.12 43.30 17.75
CA ASN A 231 3.90 44.70 18.06
C ASN A 231 2.83 44.75 19.15
N ARG A 232 3.30 45.03 20.36
CA ARG A 232 2.44 45.47 21.46
C ARG A 232 1.69 46.72 21.02
N ARG A 233 0.35 46.68 21.00
CA ARG A 233 -0.57 47.62 21.68
C ARG A 233 -2.05 47.35 21.29
N PRO A 234 -3.02 47.78 22.13
CA PRO A 234 -4.27 47.04 22.35
C PRO A 234 -5.51 47.67 21.70
N MET A 235 -6.62 46.90 21.76
CA MET A 235 -8.05 47.27 21.60
C MET A 235 -8.57 47.62 20.21
N ALA A 236 -9.47 46.78 19.68
CA ALA A 236 -10.89 47.07 19.40
C ALA A 236 -11.46 46.00 18.45
N GLY A 237 -12.68 45.54 18.74
CA GLY A 237 -13.22 44.31 18.19
C GLY A 237 -13.59 44.32 16.70
N THR A 238 -13.55 43.13 16.12
CA THR A 238 -14.41 42.72 15.01
C THR A 238 -14.68 41.23 15.16
N SER A 239 -15.94 40.86 15.32
CA SER A 239 -16.46 39.50 15.38
C SER A 239 -16.23 38.76 14.05
N TRP A 240 -15.64 37.56 14.10
CA TRP A 240 -15.66 36.63 12.97
C TRP A 240 -16.98 35.84 13.02
N ARG A 241 -17.85 36.04 12.02
CA ARG A 241 -18.97 35.12 11.76
C ARG A 241 -18.41 33.90 11.04
N ALA A 242 -18.80 32.71 11.49
CA ALA A 242 -18.64 31.49 10.70
C ALA A 242 -19.57 31.58 9.48
N GLU A 243 -19.02 31.35 8.28
CA GLU A 243 -19.81 31.03 7.09
C GLU A 243 -20.53 29.69 7.33
N PRO A 244 -21.83 29.57 7.05
CA PRO A 244 -22.53 28.29 7.16
C PRO A 244 -22.06 27.32 6.05
N PRO A 245 -22.06 26.00 6.32
CA PRO A 245 -21.66 25.00 5.33
C PRO A 245 -22.58 25.02 4.09
N PRO A 246 -22.06 24.64 2.91
CA PRO A 246 -22.85 24.60 1.68
C PRO A 246 -24.04 23.63 1.81
N THR A 247 -25.21 24.09 1.41
CA THR A 247 -26.49 23.39 1.48
C THR A 247 -26.50 22.12 0.63
N MET A 248 -26.76 20.99 1.28
CA MET A 248 -27.29 19.77 0.65
C MET A 248 -28.63 20.06 -0.07
N TRP A 249 -28.86 19.42 -1.21
CA TRP A 249 -30.19 19.24 -1.81
C TRP A 249 -30.25 17.89 -2.56
N PRO A 250 -31.41 17.24 -2.71
CA PRO A 250 -32.53 17.09 -1.77
C PRO A 250 -32.95 15.60 -1.56
N SER A 251 -33.89 15.42 -0.64
CA SER A 251 -34.43 14.18 -0.08
C SER A 251 -35.19 13.23 -1.02
N ALA A 252 -35.08 11.95 -0.69
CA ALA A 252 -36.12 10.90 -0.63
C ALA A 252 -37.26 10.89 -1.67
N ALA A 253 -37.29 9.83 -2.47
CA ALA A 253 -38.53 9.26 -3.01
C ALA A 253 -38.85 7.95 -2.26
N THR A 254 -40.00 7.95 -1.61
CA THR A 254 -40.66 6.78 -1.01
C THR A 254 -41.41 5.99 -2.10
N MET A 255 -41.24 4.68 -2.16
CA MET A 255 -42.27 3.72 -2.62
C MET A 255 -41.85 2.31 -2.19
N ALA A 256 -42.38 1.82 -1.07
CA ALA A 256 -43.64 1.08 -0.93
C ALA A 256 -43.40 -0.44 -0.98
N LEU A 257 -43.48 -1.03 0.22
CA LEU A 257 -43.52 -2.45 0.51
C LEU A 257 -44.80 -3.05 -0.09
N GLY A 258 -44.68 -4.17 -0.81
CA GLY A 258 -45.80 -5.01 -1.23
C GLY A 258 -45.49 -6.46 -0.94
N ILE A 259 -45.95 -6.95 0.21
CA ILE A 259 -46.08 -8.38 0.53
C ILE A 259 -47.55 -8.73 0.31
N ILE A 260 -47.86 -9.66 -0.60
CA ILE A 260 -49.06 -10.50 -0.52
C ILE A 260 -48.82 -11.81 -1.28
N GLY A 261 -49.10 -12.94 -0.62
CA GLY A 261 -49.43 -14.24 -1.26
C GLY A 261 -48.30 -15.25 -1.34
#